data_AF-A0AAW6UDX1-F1
#
_entry.id   AF-A0AAW6UDX1-F1
#
_cell.length_a   1.000
_cell.length_b   1.000
_cell.length_c   1.000
_cell.angle_alpha   90.00
_cell.angle_beta   90.00
_cell.angle_gamma   90.00
#
_symmetry.space_group_name_H-M   'P 1'
#
loop_
_entity.id
_entity.type
_entity.pdbx_description
1 polymer ?
#
loop_
_entity_poly.entity_id
_entity_poly.type
_entity_poly.pdbx_seq_one_letter_code
_entity_poly.pdbx_strand_id
1 'polypeptide(L)'
;MPKYFNTIKVKISDEEKKQRLEDYKYAIKHGFYFGPPVDIEDFMKRDIFDESVRFKCLKCGFEDVLEFDILEEMWDESISDYPILPCYHCSKEKFVPIDIYHKQTLKVFR
;
A
#
# COMPACT_ATOMS: atom_id res chain seq x y z
N MET A 1 10.75 -5.15 0.32
CA MET A 1 9.82 -6.27 0.10
C MET A 1 9.64 -7.06 1.38
N PRO A 2 8.40 -7.19 1.86
CA PRO A 2 8.07 -7.94 3.07
C PRO A 2 8.39 -9.44 2.91
N LYS A 3 8.74 -10.10 4.01
CA LYS A 3 9.20 -11.50 4.01
C LYS A 3 8.08 -12.53 3.88
N TYR A 4 6.86 -12.18 4.34
CA TYR A 4 5.82 -13.19 4.60
C TYR A 4 4.55 -13.04 3.74
N PHE A 5 4.39 -11.90 3.07
CA PHE A 5 3.29 -11.63 2.14
C PHE A 5 3.82 -10.91 0.90
N ASN A 6 2.99 -10.86 -0.14
CA ASN A 6 3.38 -10.28 -1.43
C ASN A 6 2.90 -8.82 -1.56
N THR A 7 3.76 -7.96 -2.10
CA THR A 7 3.38 -6.67 -2.67
C THR A 7 3.18 -6.80 -4.18
N ILE A 8 2.36 -5.92 -4.75
CA ILE A 8 2.22 -5.71 -6.18
C ILE A 8 2.85 -4.37 -6.54
N LYS A 9 3.57 -4.32 -7.66
CA LYS A 9 4.14 -3.07 -8.20
C LYS A 9 3.22 -2.53 -9.26
N VAL A 10 2.74 -1.30 -9.07
CA VAL A 10 1.86 -0.62 -10.02
C VAL A 10 2.57 0.63 -10.50
N LYS A 11 2.70 0.78 -11.81
CA LYS A 11 3.23 2.00 -12.42
C LYS A 11 2.22 3.12 -12.21
N ILE A 12 2.65 4.25 -11.65
CA ILE A 12 1.76 5.41 -11.51
C ILE A 12 1.50 6.05 -12.87
N SER A 13 0.29 6.59 -13.01
CA SER A 13 -0.12 7.28 -14.23
C SER A 13 0.57 8.64 -14.36
N ASP A 14 0.56 9.21 -15.57
CA ASP A 14 1.06 10.57 -15.77
C ASP A 14 0.16 11.61 -15.10
N GLU A 15 -1.14 11.33 -14.98
CA GLU A 15 -2.10 12.13 -14.19
C GLU A 15 -1.70 12.18 -12.72
N GLU A 16 -1.35 11.03 -12.15
CA GLU A 16 -0.94 10.93 -10.75
C GLU A 16 0.41 11.60 -10.50
N LYS A 17 1.38 11.45 -11.42
CA LYS A 17 2.63 12.22 -11.37
C LYS A 17 2.37 13.72 -11.33
N LYS A 18 1.45 14.23 -12.16
CA LYS A 18 1.09 15.66 -12.15
C LYS A 18 0.50 16.07 -10.81
N GLN A 19 -0.37 15.25 -10.22
CA GLN A 19 -0.95 15.53 -8.91
C GLN A 19 0.14 15.60 -7.82
N ARG A 20 1.05 14.61 -7.76
CA ARG A 20 2.18 14.62 -6.81
C ARG A 20 3.09 15.82 -7.00
N LEU A 21 3.28 16.28 -8.24
CA LEU A 21 4.04 17.49 -8.53
C LEU A 21 3.36 18.75 -7.99
N GLU A 22 2.04 18.86 -8.09
CA GLU A 22 1.29 19.97 -7.50
C GLU A 22 1.34 19.94 -5.97
N ASP A 23 1.23 18.76 -5.36
CA ASP A 23 1.36 18.59 -3.91
C ASP A 23 2.78 18.97 -3.43
N TYR A 24 3.82 18.59 -4.19
CA TYR A 24 5.19 19.00 -3.95
C TYR A 24 5.38 20.52 -4.03
N LYS A 25 4.87 21.16 -5.09
CA LYS A 25 4.92 22.63 -5.24
C LYS A 25 4.20 23.34 -4.09
N TYR A 26 3.05 22.81 -3.67
CA TYR A 26 2.32 23.30 -2.52
C TYR A 26 3.15 23.18 -1.24
N ALA A 27 3.74 22.01 -0.97
CA ALA A 27 4.56 21.77 0.20
C ALA A 27 5.79 22.71 0.26
N ILE A 28 6.47 22.92 -0.87
CA ILE A 28 7.59 23.88 -0.98
C ILE A 28 7.11 25.30 -0.65
N LYS A 29 6.02 25.75 -1.31
CA LYS A 29 5.48 27.10 -1.15
C LYS A 29 5.10 27.41 0.31
N HIS A 30 4.62 26.41 1.04
CA HIS A 30 4.16 26.54 2.41
C HIS A 30 5.17 26.08 3.47
N GLY A 31 6.39 25.69 3.07
CA GLY A 31 7.45 25.28 3.99
C GLY A 31 7.22 23.93 4.67
N PHE A 32 6.41 23.05 4.08
CA PHE A 32 6.14 21.68 4.56
C PHE A 32 7.09 20.63 3.98
N TYR A 33 7.97 21.03 3.04
CA TYR A 33 8.95 20.13 2.45
C TYR A 33 10.35 20.37 3.03
N PHE A 34 10.94 19.32 3.60
CA PHE A 34 12.26 19.36 4.24
C PHE A 34 13.32 18.50 3.52
N GLY A 35 12.97 17.94 2.36
CA GLY A 35 13.83 17.07 1.57
C GLY A 35 14.73 17.82 0.58
N PRO A 36 15.56 17.09 -0.19
CA PRO A 36 16.35 17.66 -1.28
C PRO A 36 15.45 18.11 -2.45
N PRO A 37 15.83 19.15 -3.22
CA PRO A 37 15.07 19.56 -4.40
C PRO A 37 14.86 18.42 -5.41
N VAL A 38 13.66 18.32 -5.96
CA VAL A 38 13.31 17.35 -7.01
C VAL A 38 13.50 17.99 -8.40
N ASP A 39 14.19 17.29 -9.30
CA ASP A 39 14.20 17.63 -10.73
C ASP A 39 12.85 17.23 -11.35
N ILE A 40 12.08 18.23 -11.75
CA ILE A 40 10.72 18.06 -12.27
C ILE A 40 10.72 17.36 -13.63
N GLU A 41 11.70 17.63 -14.49
CA GLU A 41 11.75 17.00 -15.81
C GLU A 41 12.10 15.52 -15.71
N ASP A 42 13.08 15.18 -14.86
CA ASP A 42 13.43 13.79 -14.56
C ASP A 42 12.23 13.06 -13.94
N PHE A 43 11.58 13.68 -12.95
CA PHE A 43 10.40 13.11 -12.28
C PHE A 43 9.28 12.75 -13.26
N MET A 44 8.99 13.63 -14.22
CA MET A 44 7.92 13.38 -15.20
C MET A 44 8.29 12.28 -16.20
N LYS A 45 9.56 12.23 -16.63
CA LYS A 45 10.03 11.29 -17.67
C LYS A 45 10.26 9.87 -17.15
N ARG A 46 10.59 9.70 -15.88
CA ARG A 46 10.93 8.38 -15.32
C ARG A 46 9.71 7.51 -15.08
N ASP A 47 9.90 6.20 -15.14
CA ASP A 47 8.89 5.24 -14.72
C ASP A 47 8.95 5.10 -13.20
N ILE A 48 7.86 5.52 -12.54
CA ILE A 48 7.69 5.47 -11.10
C ILE A 48 6.66 4.36 -10.80
N PHE A 49 6.96 3.54 -9.80
CA PHE A 49 6.11 2.45 -9.38
C PHE A 49 5.86 2.58 -7.88
N ASP A 50 4.60 2.41 -7.49
CA ASP A 50 4.26 2.22 -6.10
C ASP A 50 4.10 0.73 -5.80
N GLU A 51 4.31 0.39 -4.54
CA GLU A 51 4.01 -0.93 -4.02
C GLU A 51 2.66 -0.88 -3.30
N SER A 52 1.83 -1.89 -3.52
CA SER A 52 0.56 -2.05 -2.83
C SER A 52 0.37 -3.49 -2.35
N VAL A 53 -0.54 -3.71 -1.43
CA VAL A 53 -0.90 -5.03 -0.92
C VAL A 53 -2.37 -5.25 -1.16
N ARG A 54 -2.72 -6.37 -1.80
CA ARG A 54 -4.12 -6.79 -1.96
C ARG A 54 -4.53 -7.56 -0.70
N PHE A 55 -5.61 -7.11 -0.08
CA PHE A 55 -6.20 -7.73 1.10
C PHE A 55 -7.49 -8.46 0.78
N LYS A 56 -7.84 -9.42 1.64
CA LYS A 56 -9.10 -10.15 1.59
C LYS A 56 -9.63 -10.45 2.98
N CYS A 57 -10.93 -10.27 3.18
CA CYS A 57 -11.57 -10.55 4.46
C CYS A 57 -11.76 -12.05 4.65
N LEU A 58 -11.31 -12.56 5.79
CA LEU A 58 -11.46 -13.97 6.15
C LEU A 58 -12.93 -14.41 6.25
N LYS A 59 -13.86 -13.48 6.50
CA LYS A 59 -15.30 -13.79 6.69
C LYS A 59 -16.16 -13.48 5.48
N CYS A 60 -16.15 -12.24 5.00
CA CYS A 60 -17.08 -11.80 3.94
C CYS A 60 -16.49 -11.88 2.53
N GLY A 61 -15.20 -12.17 2.40
CA GLY A 61 -14.54 -12.28 1.11
C GLY A 61 -14.35 -10.97 0.35
N PHE A 62 -14.73 -9.82 0.93
CA PHE A 62 -14.41 -8.49 0.41
C PHE A 62 -12.91 -8.38 0.15
N GLU A 63 -12.52 -7.64 -0.88
CA GLU A 63 -11.14 -7.41 -1.29
C GLU A 63 -10.89 -5.92 -1.46
N ASP A 64 -9.68 -5.50 -1.13
CA ASP A 64 -9.25 -4.11 -1.23
C ASP A 64 -7.74 -4.06 -1.50
N VAL A 65 -7.26 -2.90 -1.94
CA VAL A 65 -5.84 -2.68 -2.22
C VAL A 65 -5.40 -1.44 -1.44
N LEU A 66 -4.34 -1.60 -0.63
CA LEU A 66 -3.75 -0.51 0.13
C LEU A 66 -2.30 -0.31 -0.30
N GLU A 67 -1.88 0.94 -0.42
CA GLU A 67 -0.49 1.31 -0.69
C GLU A 67 0.41 0.87 0.47
N PHE A 68 1.58 0.34 0.12
CA PHE A 68 2.46 -0.32 1.07
C PHE A 68 3.17 0.66 2.00
N ASP A 69 3.45 1.88 1.53
CA ASP A 69 4.02 2.95 2.35
C ASP A 69 3.08 3.37 3.49
N ILE A 70 1.78 3.53 3.23
CA ILE A 70 0.76 3.78 4.25
C ILE A 70 0.72 2.62 5.25
N LEU A 71 0.82 1.37 4.76
CA LEU A 71 0.86 0.20 5.62
C LEU A 71 2.11 0.17 6.50
N GLU A 72 3.28 0.55 5.99
CA GLU A 72 4.53 0.61 6.76
C GLU A 72 4.42 1.61 7.93
N GLU A 73 3.64 2.68 7.79
CA GLU A 73 3.38 3.61 8.91
C GLU A 73 2.40 3.04 9.96
N MET A 74 1.51 2.14 9.56
CA MET A 74 0.43 1.62 10.41
C MET A 74 0.72 0.24 11.02
N TRP A 75 1.65 -0.52 10.45
CA TRP A 75 1.95 -1.89 10.81
C TRP A 75 3.37 -2.04 11.38
N ASP A 76 3.45 -2.62 12.57
CA ASP A 76 4.71 -2.97 13.22
C ASP A 76 5.07 -4.44 12.92
N GLU A 77 6.12 -4.63 12.11
CA GLU A 77 6.65 -5.96 11.74
C GLU A 77 7.19 -6.76 12.94
N SER A 78 7.49 -6.11 14.08
CA SER A 78 7.93 -6.80 15.29
C SER A 78 6.78 -7.50 16.04
N ILE A 79 5.53 -7.09 15.77
CA ILE A 79 4.33 -7.63 16.43
C ILE A 79 3.70 -8.76 15.61
N SER A 80 3.79 -8.69 14.28
CA SER A 80 3.18 -9.66 13.37
C SER A 80 3.96 -9.78 12.08
N ASP A 81 4.07 -11.01 11.56
CA ASP A 81 4.69 -11.33 10.27
C ASP A 81 3.99 -10.65 9.07
N TYR A 82 2.72 -10.27 9.22
CA TYR A 82 1.95 -9.59 8.18
C TYR A 82 0.90 -8.63 8.77
N PRO A 83 0.49 -7.59 8.03
CA PRO A 83 -0.51 -6.64 8.49
C PRO A 83 -1.87 -7.31 8.67
N ILE A 84 -2.55 -6.99 9.76
CA ILE A 84 -3.90 -7.45 10.06
C ILE A 84 -4.76 -6.22 10.31
N LEU A 85 -5.73 -5.99 9.44
CA LEU A 85 -6.60 -4.83 9.49
C LEU A 85 -8.02 -5.22 9.88
N PRO A 86 -8.83 -4.30 10.44
CA PRO A 86 -10.26 -4.52 10.59
C PRO A 86 -10.94 -4.49 9.21
N CYS A 87 -11.92 -5.38 8.99
CA CYS A 87 -12.73 -5.32 7.77
C CYS A 87 -13.85 -4.29 7.91
N TYR A 88 -13.74 -3.15 7.22
CA TYR A 88 -14.76 -2.10 7.23
C TYR A 88 -16.08 -2.49 6.55
N HIS A 89 -16.08 -3.56 5.75
CA HIS A 89 -17.29 -4.02 5.06
C HIS A 89 -18.22 -4.82 5.99
N CYS A 90 -17.69 -5.74 6.80
CA CYS A 90 -18.52 -6.62 7.64
C CYS A 90 -18.31 -6.43 9.14
N SER A 91 -17.25 -5.75 9.57
CA SER A 91 -16.85 -5.52 10.97
C SER A 91 -16.78 -6.77 11.84
N LYS A 92 -16.72 -7.95 11.23
CA LYS A 92 -16.83 -9.25 11.93
C LYS A 92 -15.51 -9.98 12.07
N GLU A 93 -14.54 -9.73 11.19
CA GLU A 93 -13.28 -10.47 11.16
C GLU A 93 -12.12 -9.68 10.56
N LYS A 94 -10.93 -10.26 10.72
CA LYS A 94 -9.65 -9.79 10.20
C LYS A 94 -9.61 -9.73 8.66
N PHE A 95 -9.01 -8.65 8.18
CA PHE A 95 -8.67 -8.37 6.80
C PHE A 95 -7.16 -8.58 6.65
N VAL A 96 -6.75 -9.53 5.82
CA VAL A 96 -5.35 -10.00 5.72
C VAL A 96 -4.87 -9.99 4.27
N PRO A 97 -3.54 -9.97 4.01
CA PRO A 97 -3.03 -10.07 2.65
C PRO A 97 -3.55 -11.30 1.92
N ILE A 98 -3.83 -11.17 0.63
CA ILE A 98 -4.56 -12.19 -0.14
C ILE A 98 -3.81 -13.53 -0.21
N ASP A 99 -2.48 -13.51 -0.24
CA ASP A 99 -1.68 -14.74 -0.24
C ASP A 99 -1.72 -15.44 1.13
N ILE A 100 -1.81 -14.67 2.22
CA ILE A 100 -2.07 -15.18 3.56
C ILE A 100 -3.49 -15.77 3.65
N TYR A 101 -4.50 -15.08 3.12
CA TYR A 101 -5.87 -15.59 3.03
C TYR A 101 -5.91 -16.95 2.33
N HIS A 102 -5.24 -17.09 1.17
CA HIS A 102 -5.18 -18.37 0.46
C HIS A 102 -4.45 -19.44 1.26
N LYS A 103 -3.31 -19.12 1.89
CA LYS A 103 -2.58 -20.07 2.76
C LYS A 103 -3.45 -20.57 3.91
N GLN A 104 -4.27 -19.71 4.53
CA GLN A 104 -5.14 -20.09 5.64
C GLN A 104 -6.35 -20.91 5.16
N THR A 105 -7.05 -20.45 4.13
CA THR A 105 -8.25 -21.14 3.63
C THR A 105 -7.93 -22.49 2.99
N LEU A 106 -6.83 -22.62 2.26
CA LEU A 106 -6.40 -23.90 1.69
C LEU A 106 -5.94 -24.91 2.78
N LYS A 107 -5.47 -24.44 3.94
CA LYS A 107 -5.15 -25.31 5.09
C LYS A 107 -6.39 -25.80 5.82
N VAL A 108 -7.52 -25.08 5.75
CA VAL A 108 -8.80 -25.48 6.37
C VAL A 108 -9.49 -26.60 5.58
N PHE A 109 -9.18 -26.78 4.29
CA PHE A 109 -9.70 -27.87 3.44
C PHE A 109 -8.84 -29.15 3.46
N ARG A 110 -8.02 -29.39 4.49
CA ARG A 110 -7.26 -30.65 4.67
C ARG A 110 -7.78 -31.46 5.85
#